data_AF-A0A7V0WDL8-F1
#
_entry.id   AF-A0A7V0WDL8-F1
#
_cell.length_a   1.000
_cell.length_b   1.000
_cell.length_c   1.000
_cell.angle_alpha   90.00
_cell.angle_beta   90.00
_cell.angle_gamma   90.00
#
_symmetry.space_group_name_H-M   'P 1'
#
loop_
_entity.id
_entity.type
_entity.pdbx_description
1 polymer ?
#
loop_
_entity_poly.entity_id
_entity_poly.type
_entity_poly.pdbx_seq_one_letter_code
_entity_poly.pdbx_strand_id
1 'polypeptide(L)'
;MKERQSVAAVTAQRYKKGRKKDRSRILDEFVKLTGYDRKYASYILRMYGKRVWVRNNVVIQADKRRKRKKKRKRIYDEEVLRVLRKIWLIMNYMCVLSSQLTRPQKP
;
A
#
# COMPACT_ATOMS: atom_id res chain seq x y z
N MET A 1 5.98 14.60 -6.90
CA MET A 1 5.60 13.16 -7.03
C MET A 1 5.02 12.77 -8.39
N LYS A 2 4.39 13.68 -9.16
CA LYS A 2 3.78 13.36 -10.47
C LYS A 2 4.80 13.10 -11.59
N GLU A 3 5.95 13.78 -11.58
CA GLU A 3 7.00 13.65 -12.61
C GLU A 3 7.61 12.24 -12.64
N ARG A 4 7.98 11.67 -11.50
CA ARG A 4 8.49 10.28 -11.45
C ARG A 4 7.46 9.26 -11.95
N GLN A 5 6.17 9.59 -11.87
CA GLN A 5 5.08 8.71 -12.32
C GLN A 5 4.87 8.79 -13.83
N SER A 6 4.98 9.98 -14.43
CA SER A 6 4.91 10.13 -15.88
C SER A 6 6.11 9.48 -16.56
N VAL A 7 7.32 9.65 -15.99
CA VAL A 7 8.53 8.98 -16.47
C VAL A 7 8.36 7.46 -16.39
N ALA A 8 7.86 6.92 -15.27
CA ALA A 8 7.61 5.48 -15.15
C ALA A 8 6.58 4.97 -16.17
N ALA A 9 5.57 5.77 -16.54
CA ALA A 9 4.54 5.39 -17.51
C ALA A 9 5.12 5.17 -18.92
N VAL A 10 5.88 6.16 -19.39
CA VAL A 10 6.49 6.14 -20.72
C VAL A 10 7.56 5.05 -20.80
N THR A 11 8.40 4.95 -19.77
CA THR A 11 9.49 3.97 -19.73
C THR A 11 8.96 2.54 -19.60
N ALA A 12 7.87 2.31 -18.87
CA ALA A 12 7.28 0.97 -18.73
C ALA A 12 6.76 0.41 -20.06
N GLN A 13 6.19 1.24 -20.93
CA GLN A 13 5.76 0.80 -22.26
C GLN A 13 6.95 0.36 -23.13
N ARG A 14 8.05 1.13 -23.13
CA ARG A 14 9.28 0.79 -23.83
C ARG A 14 9.93 -0.47 -23.27
N TYR A 15 9.99 -0.59 -21.94
CA TYR A 15 10.55 -1.75 -21.25
C TYR A 15 9.80 -3.05 -21.57
N LYS A 16 8.46 -3.02 -21.66
CA LYS A 16 7.66 -4.20 -22.02
C LYS A 16 7.90 -4.67 -23.45
N LYS A 17 8.10 -3.74 -24.40
CA LYS A 17 8.31 -4.04 -25.82
C LYS A 17 9.76 -4.46 -26.16
N GLY A 18 10.75 -4.00 -25.39
CA GLY A 18 12.17 -4.27 -25.68
C GLY A 18 12.58 -5.75 -25.52
N ARG A 19 13.64 -6.16 -26.23
CA ARG A 19 14.31 -7.46 -26.06
C ARG A 19 15.26 -7.42 -24.84
N LYS A 20 15.93 -8.54 -24.50
CA LYS A 20 16.80 -8.65 -23.32
C LYS A 20 17.85 -7.52 -23.23
N LYS A 21 18.54 -7.22 -24.34
CA LYS A 21 19.57 -6.16 -24.39
C LYS A 21 18.97 -4.75 -24.22
N ASP A 22 17.85 -4.48 -24.88
CA ASP A 22 17.16 -3.17 -24.80
C ASP A 22 16.59 -2.92 -23.41
N ARG A 23 16.02 -3.96 -22.78
CA ARG A 23 15.50 -3.87 -21.41
C ARG A 23 16.58 -3.47 -20.41
N SER A 24 17.80 -3.98 -20.56
CA SER A 24 18.91 -3.58 -19.70
C SER A 24 19.25 -2.10 -19.86
N ARG A 25 19.37 -1.59 -21.10
CA ARG A 25 19.65 -0.17 -21.38
C ARG A 25 18.54 0.74 -20.84
N ILE A 26 17.28 0.40 -21.10
CA ILE A 26 16.11 1.15 -20.59
C ILE A 26 16.10 1.18 -19.06
N LEU A 27 16.48 0.08 -18.41
CA LEU A 27 16.56 0.00 -16.96
C LEU A 27 17.68 0.89 -16.40
N ASP A 28 18.85 0.90 -17.04
CA ASP A 28 19.99 1.73 -16.64
C ASP A 28 19.67 3.23 -16.77
N GLU A 29 19.04 3.63 -17.86
CA GLU A 29 18.54 5.00 -18.06
C GLU A 29 17.52 5.37 -16.98
N PHE A 30 16.57 4.48 -16.67
CA PHE A 30 15.56 4.73 -15.66
C PHE A 30 16.15 4.88 -14.25
N VAL A 31 17.15 4.08 -13.90
CA VAL A 31 17.87 4.18 -12.63
C VAL A 31 18.59 5.53 -12.53
N LYS A 32 19.30 5.95 -13.59
CA LYS A 32 19.97 7.26 -13.62
C LYS A 32 18.98 8.42 -13.48
N LEU A 33 17.82 8.35 -14.13
CA LEU A 33 16.80 9.40 -14.11
C LEU A 33 16.04 9.51 -12.78
N THR A 34 15.82 8.39 -12.08
CA THR A 34 14.95 8.36 -10.88
C THR A 34 15.70 8.16 -9.57
N GLY A 35 16.97 7.73 -9.62
CA GLY A 35 17.76 7.38 -8.46
C GLY A 35 17.28 6.13 -7.71
N TYR A 36 16.42 5.32 -8.33
CA TYR A 36 15.95 4.07 -7.72
C TYR A 36 16.99 2.96 -7.82
N ASP A 37 17.02 2.08 -6.83
CA ASP A 37 17.77 0.83 -6.93
C ASP A 37 17.31 0.01 -8.15
N ARG A 38 18.25 -0.67 -8.80
CA ARG A 38 18.01 -1.45 -10.03
C ARG A 38 16.92 -2.51 -9.84
N LYS A 39 16.86 -3.17 -8.68
CA LYS A 39 15.82 -4.18 -8.38
C LYS A 39 14.45 -3.51 -8.25
N TYR A 40 14.39 -2.37 -7.56
CA TYR A 40 13.15 -1.61 -7.38
C TYR A 40 12.63 -1.00 -8.70
N ALA A 41 13.53 -0.47 -9.53
CA ALA A 41 13.25 0.00 -10.88
C ALA A 41 12.62 -1.10 -11.74
N SER A 42 13.22 -2.30 -11.74
CA SER A 42 12.74 -3.47 -12.49
C SER A 42 11.33 -3.86 -12.06
N TYR A 43 11.10 -3.89 -10.75
CA TYR A 43 9.80 -4.19 -10.16
C TYR A 43 8.75 -3.16 -10.59
N ILE A 44 9.05 -1.85 -10.50
CA ILE A 44 8.14 -0.78 -10.92
C ILE A 44 7.75 -0.95 -12.39
N LEU A 45 8.72 -1.05 -13.30
CA LEU A 45 8.45 -1.13 -14.74
C LEU A 45 7.66 -2.40 -15.11
N ARG A 46 7.94 -3.53 -14.43
CA ARG A 46 7.23 -4.80 -14.65
C ARG A 46 5.80 -4.78 -14.10
N MET A 47 5.57 -4.11 -12.96
CA MET A 47 4.25 -4.02 -12.32
C MET A 47 3.41 -2.88 -12.87
N TYR A 48 4.01 -1.90 -13.54
CA TYR A 48 3.31 -0.74 -14.08
C TYR A 48 2.17 -1.17 -15.03
N GLY A 49 0.93 -0.85 -14.67
CA GLY A 49 -0.26 -1.21 -15.44
C GLY A 49 -0.60 -2.71 -15.48
N LYS A 50 0.08 -3.58 -14.71
CA LYS A 50 -0.37 -4.97 -14.56
C LYS A 50 -1.58 -5.03 -13.65
N ARG A 51 -2.57 -5.77 -14.12
CA ARG A 51 -3.77 -6.21 -13.41
C ARG A 51 -3.53 -7.68 -13.04
N VAL A 52 -3.14 -7.94 -11.80
CA VAL A 52 -2.95 -9.32 -11.31
C VAL A 52 -4.30 -9.84 -10.87
N TRP A 53 -4.79 -10.88 -11.54
CA TRP A 53 -5.97 -11.62 -11.10
C TRP A 53 -5.58 -12.49 -9.91
N VAL A 54 -6.20 -12.23 -8.76
CA VAL A 54 -6.11 -13.11 -7.60
C VAL A 54 -7.43 -13.88 -7.50
N ARG A 55 -7.34 -15.15 -7.05
CA ARG A 55 -8.48 -16.08 -6.84
C ARG A 55 -9.69 -15.32 -6.30
N ASN A 56 -10.84 -15.48 -6.95
CA ASN A 56 -12.12 -14.77 -6.74
C ASN A 56 -12.31 -13.45 -7.52
N ASN A 57 -11.84 -13.36 -8.77
CA ASN A 57 -12.13 -12.25 -9.69
C ASN A 57 -11.68 -10.85 -9.21
N VAL A 58 -10.63 -10.77 -8.37
CA VAL A 58 -10.10 -9.48 -7.91
C VAL A 58 -8.97 -9.04 -8.81
N VAL A 59 -9.20 -7.94 -9.53
CA VAL A 59 -8.21 -7.26 -10.38
C VAL A 59 -7.32 -6.39 -9.51
N ILE A 60 -6.12 -6.87 -9.14
CA ILE A 60 -5.11 -6.03 -8.49
C ILE A 60 -4.40 -5.23 -9.59
N GLN A 61 -4.96 -4.07 -9.93
CA GLN A 61 -4.18 -3.04 -10.60
C GLN A 61 -3.12 -2.58 -9.59
N ALA A 62 -1.85 -2.56 -9.99
CA ALA A 62 -0.76 -1.97 -9.20
C ALA A 62 -0.96 -0.45 -9.11
N ASP A 63 -2.03 -0.04 -8.45
CA ASP A 63 -2.38 1.33 -8.17
C ASP A 63 -1.75 1.67 -6.82
N LYS A 64 -0.88 2.68 -6.80
CA LYS A 64 -0.33 3.25 -5.56
C LYS A 64 -1.37 4.11 -4.83
N ARG A 65 -2.64 4.11 -5.26
CA ARG A 65 -3.74 4.70 -4.48
C ARG A 65 -3.71 4.12 -3.07
N ARG A 66 -3.70 5.01 -2.06
CA ARG A 66 -3.78 4.63 -0.65
C ARG A 66 -4.94 3.65 -0.50
N LYS A 67 -4.65 2.42 -0.06
CA LYS A 67 -5.70 1.46 0.30
C LYS A 67 -6.63 2.16 1.28
N ARG A 68 -7.91 2.30 0.90
CA ARG A 68 -8.94 2.79 1.81
C ARG A 68 -8.91 1.85 3.03
N LYS A 69 -8.62 2.39 4.21
CA LYS A 69 -8.62 1.59 5.45
C LYS A 69 -10.00 0.94 5.55
N LYS A 70 -10.05 -0.40 5.55
CA LYS A 70 -11.28 -1.14 5.75
C LYS A 70 -11.80 -0.78 7.15
N LYS A 71 -12.97 -0.13 7.23
CA LYS A 71 -13.67 0.03 8.51
C LYS A 71 -14.20 -1.36 8.86
N ARG A 72 -13.57 -2.04 9.82
CA ARG A 72 -14.13 -3.29 10.38
C ARG A 72 -15.46 -2.92 11.05
N LYS A 73 -16.49 -3.74 10.86
CA LYS A 73 -17.76 -3.59 11.59
C LYS A 73 -17.44 -3.71 13.09
N ARG A 74 -17.96 -2.78 13.90
CA ARG A 74 -17.85 -2.87 15.36
C ARG A 74 -18.71 -4.06 15.79
N ILE A 75 -18.14 -4.98 16.57
CA ILE A 75 -18.83 -6.16 17.09
C ILE A 75 -19.54 -5.82 18.41
N TYR A 76 -19.03 -4.82 19.14
CA TYR A 76 -19.57 -4.39 20.42
C TYR A 76 -20.37 -3.09 20.27
N ASP A 77 -21.54 -3.08 20.90
CA ASP A 77 -22.40 -1.92 20.99
C ASP A 77 -21.91 -0.94 22.07
N GLU A 78 -22.44 0.28 22.09
CA GLU A 78 -21.97 1.35 22.97
C GLU A 78 -22.13 1.02 24.47
N GLU A 79 -23.19 0.29 24.82
CA GLU A 79 -23.46 -0.14 26.19
C GLU A 79 -22.41 -1.14 26.70
N VAL A 80 -22.06 -2.11 25.85
CA VAL A 80 -21.02 -3.10 26.16
C VAL A 80 -19.66 -2.43 26.34
N LEU A 81 -19.37 -1.39 25.55
CA LEU A 81 -18.14 -0.59 25.72
C LEU A 81 -18.11 0.22 27.02
N ARG A 82 -19.26 0.65 27.56
CA ARG A 82 -19.33 1.35 28.85
C ARG A 82 -18.99 0.39 30.00
N VAL A 83 -19.57 -0.80 30.00
CA VAL A 83 -19.30 -1.83 31.00
C VAL A 83 -17.84 -2.29 30.91
N LEU A 84 -17.35 -2.56 29.70
CA LEU A 84 -15.98 -2.98 29.48
C LEU A 84 -14.98 -1.93 29.98
N ARG A 85 -15.22 -0.64 29.73
CA ARG A 85 -14.38 0.45 30.25
C ARG A 85 -14.36 0.49 31.78
N LYS A 86 -15.49 0.28 32.45
CA LYS A 86 -15.55 0.25 33.92
C LYS A 86 -14.73 -0.91 34.49
N ILE A 87 -14.90 -2.12 33.94
CA ILE A 87 -14.12 -3.29 34.34
C ILE A 87 -12.63 -3.03 34.13
N TRP A 88 -12.27 -2.43 33.00
CA TRP A 88 -10.87 -2.13 32.66
C TRP A 88 -10.24 -1.09 33.60
N LEU A 89 -11.04 -0.13 34.09
CA LEU A 89 -10.63 0.88 35.05
C LEU A 89 -10.36 0.27 36.43
N ILE A 90 -11.14 -0.74 36.82
CA ILE A 90 -10.94 -1.51 38.06
C ILE A 90 -9.68 -2.37 37.97
N MET A 91 -9.38 -2.93 36.79
CA MET A 91 -8.21 -3.79 36.55
C MET A 91 -6.89 -3.01 36.36
N ASN A 92 -6.85 -1.74 36.77
CA ASN A 92 -5.67 -0.86 36.81
C ASN A 92 -4.82 -0.87 35.52
N TYR A 93 -5.47 -0.92 34.35
CA TYR A 93 -4.85 -0.83 33.03
C TYR A 93 -3.63 -1.75 32.79
N MET A 94 -3.56 -2.92 33.44
CA MET A 94 -2.39 -3.83 33.38
C MET A 94 -2.04 -4.40 31.99
N CYS A 95 -2.69 -3.94 30.91
CA CYS A 95 -2.41 -4.42 29.55
C CYS A 95 -2.13 -3.26 28.60
N VAL A 96 -0.89 -2.75 28.66
CA VAL A 96 -0.26 -1.95 27.61
C VAL A 96 0.00 -2.84 26.38
N LEU A 97 -1.01 -3.42 25.70
CA LEU A 97 -0.78 -4.13 24.41
C LEU A 97 -2.02 -4.54 23.59
N SER A 98 -3.15 -3.83 23.65
CA SER A 98 -4.27 -4.07 22.71
C SER A 98 -4.58 -2.92 21.74
N SER A 99 -3.61 -2.05 21.45
CA SER A 99 -3.43 -1.30 20.18
C SER A 99 -4.61 -0.64 19.41
N GLN A 100 -5.88 -0.63 19.84
CA GLN A 100 -7.03 -0.26 18.98
C GLN A 100 -8.23 0.42 19.64
N LEU A 101 -8.05 1.15 20.75
CA LEU A 101 -9.05 2.16 21.14
C LEU A 101 -8.71 3.50 20.48
N THR A 102 -9.05 3.54 19.18
CA THR A 102 -9.32 4.72 18.35
C THR A 102 -9.09 6.09 19.01
N ARG A 103 -7.90 6.65 18.77
CA ARG A 103 -7.57 8.08 18.87
C ARG A 103 -8.59 8.94 18.09
N PRO A 104 -8.55 10.27 18.24
CA PRO A 104 -9.11 11.09 19.32
C PRO A 104 -10.37 11.83 18.85
N GLN A 105 -11.31 12.13 19.74
CA GLN A 105 -12.29 13.19 19.49
C GLN A 105 -11.56 14.53 19.65
N LYS A 106 -11.54 15.34 18.60
CA LYS A 106 -11.10 16.74 18.64
C LYS A 106 -12.21 17.57 17.98
N PRO A 107 -12.33 18.83 18.43
CA PRO A 107 -13.51 19.40 19.07
C PRO A 107 -14.80 19.31 18.25
#